data_AF-A0A2A2KTA8-F1
#
_entry.id   AF-A0A2A2KTA8-F1
#
_cell.length_a   1.000
_cell.length_b   1.000
_cell.length_c   1.000
_cell.angle_alpha   90.00
_cell.angle_beta   90.00
_cell.angle_gamma   90.00
#
_symmetry.space_group_name_H-M   'P 1'
#
loop_
_entity.id
_entity.type
_entity.pdbx_description
1 polymer ?
#
loop_
_entity_poly.entity_id
_entity_poly.type
_entity_poly.pdbx_seq_one_letter_code
_entity_poly.pdbx_strand_id
1 'polypeptide(L)'
;MGKPSFGNSGKRRKLHAHLQSSLKFDWSVNDSFEEFGPLLDVVRPMIEGFLEIRGKNSKKDDEYLDSKIALGLSSVLDCMNDKSAEFVFLDTKTICPGAVSKTLGMFAINCSPSTSTFPIPNLAQKLHSEFSIRCDALAFRRNSDLDESPAMLKVFVSSLKPVALKNSNSDSSQATPKQRLLAVPAVETPNVKKKKS
;
A
#
# COMPACT_ATOMS: atom_id res chain seq x y z
N MET A 1 44.76 27.02 49.20
CA MET A 1 43.54 26.23 48.92
C MET A 1 42.98 26.67 47.57
N GLY A 2 43.30 25.96 46.49
CA GLY A 2 42.82 26.26 45.13
C GLY A 2 41.67 25.32 44.75
N LYS A 3 40.54 25.87 44.30
CA LYS A 3 39.42 25.08 43.76
C LYS A 3 39.77 24.60 42.34
N PRO A 4 39.57 23.33 41.99
CA PRO A 4 39.67 22.90 40.60
C PRO A 4 38.44 23.38 39.82
N SER A 5 38.70 24.05 38.70
CA SER A 5 37.71 24.44 37.69
C SER A 5 37.47 23.24 36.77
N PHE A 6 36.27 22.67 36.81
CA PHE A 6 35.84 21.68 35.82
C PHE A 6 35.36 22.40 34.56
N GLY A 7 36.26 22.54 33.59
CA GLY A 7 35.96 22.98 32.24
C GLY A 7 35.06 21.97 31.54
N ASN A 8 33.75 22.16 31.66
CA ASN A 8 32.77 21.34 30.96
C ASN A 8 32.59 21.91 29.53
N SER A 9 33.57 21.65 28.66
CA SER A 9 33.43 21.90 27.21
C SER A 9 32.47 20.87 26.63
N GLY A 10 31.18 21.10 26.83
CA GLY A 10 30.11 20.33 26.23
C GLY A 10 30.12 20.50 24.71
N LYS A 11 30.99 19.75 24.03
CA LYS A 11 30.85 19.45 22.60
C LYS A 11 29.54 18.68 22.44
N ARG A 12 28.44 19.41 22.22
CA ARG A 12 27.17 18.87 21.73
C ARG A 12 27.50 18.05 20.49
N ARG A 13 27.51 16.72 20.63
CA ARG A 13 27.55 15.81 19.50
C ARG A 13 26.38 16.21 18.61
N LYS A 14 26.67 16.66 17.38
CA LYS A 14 25.66 16.90 16.35
C LYS A 14 24.94 15.57 16.18
N LEU A 15 23.74 15.47 16.76
CA LEU A 15 22.80 14.38 16.53
C LEU A 15 22.74 14.18 15.03
N HIS A 16 22.94 12.92 14.63
CA HIS A 16 22.93 12.48 13.23
C HIS A 16 21.78 13.15 12.51
N ALA A 17 22.08 13.83 11.39
CA ALA A 17 21.08 14.30 10.47
C ALA A 17 20.18 13.11 10.14
N HIS A 18 18.96 13.10 10.68
CA HIS A 18 17.99 12.07 10.35
C HIS A 18 17.88 12.08 8.83
N LEU A 19 18.18 10.95 8.19
CA LEU A 19 17.89 10.69 6.78
C LEU A 19 16.36 10.73 6.63
N GLN A 20 15.81 11.94 6.58
CA GLN A 20 14.45 12.14 6.14
C GLN A 20 14.43 11.70 4.69
N SER A 21 13.69 10.61 4.41
CA SER A 21 13.42 10.24 3.03
C SER A 21 12.85 11.46 2.31
N SER A 22 13.49 11.88 1.22
CA SER A 22 12.98 12.93 0.34
C SER A 22 11.64 12.53 -0.31
N LEU A 23 11.36 11.23 -0.33
CA LEU A 23 10.10 10.68 -0.81
C LEU A 23 8.94 11.13 0.06
N LYS A 24 8.03 11.84 -0.59
CA LYS A 24 6.72 12.21 -0.07
C LYS A 24 5.68 11.42 -0.84
N PHE A 25 4.73 10.85 -0.12
CA PHE A 25 3.61 10.14 -0.70
C PHE A 25 2.39 11.03 -0.63
N ASP A 26 1.62 11.01 -1.71
CA ASP A 26 0.32 11.63 -1.75
C ASP A 26 -0.70 10.67 -1.13
N TRP A 27 -0.95 10.88 0.16
CA TRP A 27 -2.00 10.23 0.93
C TRP A 27 -3.29 11.07 0.90
N SER A 28 -3.41 12.03 -0.03
CA SER A 28 -4.64 12.83 -0.15
C SER A 28 -5.81 11.88 -0.20
N VAL A 29 -6.64 11.97 0.83
CA VAL A 29 -7.90 11.29 0.86
C VAL A 29 -8.77 11.94 -0.20
N ASN A 30 -9.59 11.15 -0.89
CA ASN A 30 -10.63 11.75 -1.71
C ASN A 30 -11.60 12.48 -0.78
N ASP A 31 -11.54 13.82 -0.71
CA ASP A 31 -12.32 14.61 0.25
C ASP A 31 -13.85 14.45 0.08
N SER A 32 -14.30 13.84 -1.01
CA SER A 32 -15.70 13.43 -1.23
C SER A 32 -16.12 12.16 -0.45
N PHE A 33 -15.23 11.53 0.33
CA PHE A 33 -15.41 10.17 0.89
C PHE A 33 -16.26 10.05 2.17
N GLU A 34 -17.30 10.87 2.32
CA GLU A 34 -18.40 10.43 3.20
C GLU A 34 -19.00 9.09 2.69
N GLU A 35 -18.90 8.82 1.38
CA GLU A 35 -19.42 7.68 0.62
C GLU A 35 -18.54 6.40 0.61
N PHE A 36 -18.02 5.94 1.75
CA PHE A 36 -17.60 4.52 1.83
C PHE A 36 -18.81 3.56 1.83
N GLY A 37 -20.05 4.08 1.94
CA GLY A 37 -21.28 3.30 1.92
C GLY A 37 -21.46 2.48 0.64
N PRO A 38 -21.39 3.09 -0.56
CA PRO A 38 -21.44 2.34 -1.82
C PRO A 38 -20.35 1.26 -1.96
N LEU A 39 -19.14 1.51 -1.46
CA LEU A 39 -18.10 0.47 -1.44
C LEU A 39 -18.51 -0.67 -0.52
N LEU A 40 -18.97 -0.35 0.70
CA LEU A 40 -19.46 -1.34 1.64
C LEU A 40 -20.57 -2.18 1.04
N ASP A 41 -21.51 -1.60 0.29
CA ASP A 41 -22.56 -2.39 -0.36
C ASP A 41 -22.00 -3.39 -1.38
N VAL A 42 -20.94 -3.01 -2.11
CA VAL A 42 -20.24 -3.89 -3.05
C VAL A 42 -19.41 -4.95 -2.33
N VAL A 43 -18.74 -4.59 -1.23
CA VAL A 43 -17.79 -5.48 -0.53
C VAL A 43 -18.42 -6.30 0.59
N ARG A 44 -19.59 -5.91 1.09
CA ARG A 44 -20.37 -6.57 2.13
C ARG A 44 -20.52 -8.07 1.86
N PRO A 45 -21.02 -8.53 0.70
CA PRO A 45 -21.18 -9.97 0.47
C PRO A 45 -19.84 -10.73 0.53
N MET A 46 -18.72 -10.09 0.16
CA MET A 46 -17.40 -10.72 0.25
C MET A 46 -16.89 -10.78 1.69
N ILE A 47 -17.11 -9.74 2.48
CA ILE A 47 -16.76 -9.70 3.90
C ILE A 47 -17.62 -10.71 4.68
N GLU A 48 -18.93 -10.73 4.44
CA GLU A 48 -19.85 -11.68 5.09
C GLU A 48 -19.50 -13.12 4.74
N GLY A 49 -19.24 -13.42 3.46
CA GLY A 49 -18.77 -14.75 3.05
C GLY A 49 -17.47 -15.15 3.74
N PHE A 50 -16.52 -14.22 3.86
CA PHE A 50 -15.28 -14.45 4.62
C PHE A 50 -15.54 -14.74 6.10
N LEU A 51 -16.40 -13.96 6.76
CA LEU A 51 -16.75 -14.15 8.16
C LEU A 51 -17.48 -15.47 8.41
N GLU A 52 -18.36 -15.87 7.49
CA GLU A 52 -19.07 -17.13 7.56
C GLU A 52 -18.10 -18.32 7.48
N ILE A 53 -17.17 -18.29 6.52
CA ILE A 53 -16.10 -19.29 6.41
C ILE A 53 -15.26 -19.31 7.69
N ARG A 54 -14.87 -18.13 8.20
CA ARG A 54 -14.08 -18.01 9.41
C ARG A 54 -14.80 -18.56 10.65
N GLY A 55 -16.09 -18.30 10.78
CA GLY A 55 -16.91 -18.82 11.88
C GLY A 55 -17.08 -20.35 11.84
N LYS A 56 -17.08 -20.95 10.65
CA LYS A 56 -17.18 -22.41 10.46
C LYS A 56 -15.84 -23.13 10.64
N ASN A 57 -14.72 -22.51 10.27
CA ASN A 57 -13.41 -23.17 10.15
C ASN A 57 -12.40 -22.78 11.24
N SER A 58 -12.78 -22.77 12.51
CA SER A 58 -11.89 -22.37 13.63
C SER A 58 -10.64 -23.25 13.86
N LYS A 59 -10.38 -24.25 13.01
CA LYS A 59 -9.32 -25.26 13.19
C LYS A 59 -8.37 -25.46 12.00
N LYS A 60 -8.49 -24.71 10.90
CA LYS A 60 -7.61 -24.85 9.73
C LYS A 60 -7.14 -23.48 9.24
N ASP A 61 -5.90 -23.14 9.53
CA ASP A 61 -5.28 -21.89 9.11
C ASP A 61 -5.02 -21.83 7.59
N ASP A 62 -4.94 -22.99 6.91
CA ASP A 62 -4.59 -23.06 5.48
C ASP A 62 -5.75 -22.67 4.53
N GLU A 63 -7.01 -22.85 4.95
CA GLU A 63 -8.19 -22.59 4.10
C GLU A 63 -8.46 -21.08 3.91
N TYR A 64 -7.76 -20.23 4.68
CA TYR A 64 -7.83 -18.77 4.54
C TYR A 64 -6.98 -18.25 3.36
N LEU A 65 -6.08 -19.05 2.80
CA LEU A 65 -5.31 -18.64 1.61
C LEU A 65 -6.18 -18.54 0.35
N ASP A 66 -7.31 -19.25 0.32
CA ASP A 66 -8.30 -19.21 -0.77
C ASP A 66 -9.36 -18.11 -0.60
N SER A 67 -9.29 -17.32 0.48
CA SER A 67 -10.26 -16.24 0.63
C SER A 67 -10.00 -15.11 -0.36
N LYS A 68 -11.03 -14.70 -1.10
CA LYS A 68 -11.01 -13.58 -2.04
C LYS A 68 -10.62 -12.24 -1.41
N ILE A 69 -10.63 -12.18 -0.08
CA ILE A 69 -10.43 -10.98 0.73
C ILE A 69 -9.42 -11.26 1.83
N ALA A 70 -8.62 -10.27 2.18
CA ALA A 70 -7.70 -10.29 3.31
C ALA A 70 -8.03 -9.13 4.24
N LEU A 71 -8.13 -9.43 5.53
CA LEU A 71 -8.46 -8.47 6.59
C LEU A 71 -7.28 -8.32 7.56
N GLY A 72 -6.97 -7.09 7.90
CA GLY A 72 -5.90 -6.70 8.82
C GLY A 72 -4.58 -6.48 8.10
N LEU A 73 -3.76 -5.58 8.66
CA LEU A 73 -2.50 -5.15 8.04
C LEU A 73 -1.55 -6.30 7.69
N SER A 74 -1.38 -7.30 8.57
CA SER A 74 -0.47 -8.44 8.30
C SER A 74 -0.91 -9.21 7.05
N SER A 75 -2.16 -9.67 7.02
CA SER A 75 -2.71 -10.44 5.90
C SER A 75 -2.65 -9.66 4.58
N VAL A 76 -2.90 -8.36 4.63
CA VAL A 76 -2.80 -7.46 3.47
C VAL A 76 -1.36 -7.36 2.97
N LEU A 77 -0.39 -7.22 3.86
CA LEU A 77 1.03 -7.16 3.48
C LEU A 77 1.50 -8.48 2.88
N ASP A 78 1.03 -9.62 3.40
CA ASP A 78 1.31 -10.94 2.82
C ASP A 78 0.76 -11.04 1.39
N CYS A 79 -0.48 -10.58 1.16
CA CYS A 79 -1.10 -10.55 -0.19
C CYS A 79 -0.39 -9.60 -1.17
N MET A 80 0.19 -8.52 -0.65
CA MET A 80 0.98 -7.60 -1.47
C MET A 80 2.36 -8.19 -1.81
N ASN A 81 2.93 -8.97 -0.89
CA ASN A 81 4.23 -9.61 -1.06
C ASN A 81 4.17 -10.79 -2.04
N ASP A 82 3.13 -11.62 -1.96
CA ASP A 82 2.89 -12.72 -2.90
C ASP A 82 2.27 -12.27 -4.24
N LYS A 83 1.99 -10.96 -4.37
CA LYS A 83 1.38 -10.30 -5.54
C LYS A 83 -0.04 -10.79 -5.86
N SER A 84 -0.70 -11.41 -4.90
CA SER A 84 -2.11 -11.79 -5.01
C SER A 84 -3.03 -10.59 -4.84
N ALA A 85 -2.64 -9.51 -4.17
CA ALA A 85 -3.51 -8.34 -3.99
C ALA A 85 -3.75 -7.56 -5.30
N GLU A 86 -5.01 -7.33 -5.67
CA GLU A 86 -5.39 -6.41 -6.76
C GLU A 86 -5.69 -5.01 -6.21
N PHE A 87 -6.53 -4.93 -5.18
CA PHE A 87 -6.92 -3.67 -4.54
C PHE A 87 -6.63 -3.74 -3.06
N VAL A 88 -6.04 -2.68 -2.51
CA VAL A 88 -5.73 -2.54 -1.09
C VAL A 88 -6.36 -1.26 -0.58
N PHE A 89 -7.04 -1.32 0.55
CA PHE A 89 -7.66 -0.18 1.22
C PHE A 89 -7.03 -0.05 2.60
N LEU A 90 -6.50 1.13 2.92
CA LEU A 90 -5.82 1.41 4.18
C LEU A 90 -6.54 2.53 4.93
N ASP A 91 -6.81 2.34 6.22
CA ASP A 91 -7.39 3.37 7.05
C ASP A 91 -6.37 4.47 7.35
N THR A 92 -6.58 5.66 6.79
CA THR A 92 -5.66 6.78 7.01
C THR A 92 -5.67 7.31 8.44
N LYS A 93 -6.72 7.07 9.24
CA LYS A 93 -6.74 7.54 10.63
C LYS A 93 -5.97 6.66 11.59
N THR A 94 -5.91 5.35 11.33
CA THR A 94 -5.21 4.41 12.22
C THR A 94 -3.78 4.14 11.76
N ILE A 95 -3.55 4.06 10.44
CA ILE A 95 -2.25 3.68 9.86
C ILE A 95 -1.33 4.91 9.70
N CYS A 96 -1.86 6.13 9.68
CA CYS A 96 -1.09 7.34 9.42
C CYS A 96 -0.70 8.08 10.70
N PRO A 97 0.45 7.71 11.30
CA PRO A 97 1.41 8.76 11.59
C PRO A 97 2.86 8.42 11.19
N GLY A 98 3.47 9.32 10.42
CA GLY A 98 4.92 9.47 10.33
C GLY A 98 5.66 8.42 9.49
N ALA A 99 6.38 7.52 10.14
CA ALA A 99 7.29 6.58 9.49
C ALA A 99 6.58 5.38 8.85
N VAL A 100 5.49 4.90 9.47
CA VAL A 100 4.73 3.73 9.00
C VAL A 100 4.07 4.02 7.65
N SER A 101 3.46 5.19 7.48
CA SER A 101 2.87 5.59 6.21
C SER A 101 3.91 5.75 5.10
N LYS A 102 5.14 6.17 5.39
CA LYS A 102 6.21 6.21 4.39
C LYS A 102 6.62 4.82 3.94
N THR A 103 6.78 3.88 4.88
CA THR A 103 7.12 2.49 4.57
C THR A 103 6.00 1.82 3.79
N LEU A 104 4.74 2.01 4.18
CA LEU A 104 3.59 1.46 3.46
C LEU A 104 3.41 2.08 2.09
N GLY A 105 3.67 3.39 1.93
CA GLY A 105 3.65 4.05 0.63
C GLY A 105 4.75 3.50 -0.29
N MET A 106 5.95 3.29 0.24
CA MET A 106 7.03 2.61 -0.49
C MET A 106 6.63 1.20 -0.89
N PHE A 107 6.03 0.44 0.04
CA PHE A 107 5.64 -0.94 -0.19
C PHE A 107 4.53 -1.04 -1.25
N ALA A 108 3.50 -0.20 -1.13
CA ALA A 108 2.42 -0.07 -2.11
C ALA A 108 2.90 0.19 -3.53
N ILE A 109 3.88 1.07 -3.70
CA ILE A 109 4.38 1.43 -5.04
C ILE A 109 5.35 0.40 -5.60
N ASN A 110 6.09 -0.33 -4.76
CA ASN A 110 7.20 -1.19 -5.22
C ASN A 110 6.88 -2.69 -5.24
N CYS A 111 5.96 -3.20 -4.42
CA CYS A 111 5.77 -4.65 -4.29
C CYS A 111 5.08 -5.29 -5.47
N SER A 112 4.11 -4.60 -6.08
CA SER A 112 3.37 -5.12 -7.23
C SER A 112 2.92 -3.97 -8.12
N PRO A 113 3.33 -3.95 -9.40
CA PRO A 113 2.89 -2.93 -10.36
C PRO A 113 1.39 -3.02 -10.68
N SER A 114 0.76 -4.09 -10.22
CA SER A 114 -0.62 -4.46 -10.52
C SER A 114 -1.56 -4.29 -9.32
N THR A 115 -1.01 -3.90 -8.16
CA THR A 115 -1.77 -3.65 -6.94
C THR A 115 -2.02 -2.16 -6.80
N SER A 116 -3.28 -1.77 -6.65
CA SER A 116 -3.63 -0.37 -6.37
C SER A 116 -3.98 -0.21 -4.89
N THR A 117 -3.30 0.71 -4.21
CA THR A 117 -3.55 1.00 -2.78
C THR A 117 -4.28 2.32 -2.62
N PHE A 118 -5.37 2.32 -1.85
CA PHE A 118 -6.28 3.44 -1.68
C PHE A 118 -6.34 3.88 -0.22
N PRO A 119 -6.10 5.17 0.08
CA PRO A 119 -6.31 5.73 1.40
C PRO A 119 -7.80 5.95 1.66
N ILE A 120 -8.37 5.29 2.66
CA ILE A 120 -9.78 5.42 3.04
C ILE A 120 -9.90 5.95 4.48
N PRO A 121 -10.58 7.07 4.74
CA PRO A 121 -10.73 7.59 6.09
C PRO A 121 -11.79 6.80 6.86
N ASN A 122 -11.54 6.49 8.13
CA ASN A 122 -12.49 5.79 9.02
C ASN A 122 -12.88 4.39 8.55
N LEU A 123 -12.07 3.74 7.70
CA LEU A 123 -12.33 2.36 7.25
C LEU A 123 -12.52 1.42 8.45
N ALA A 124 -11.66 1.50 9.46
CA ALA A 124 -11.75 0.64 10.64
C ALA A 124 -13.01 0.88 11.46
N GLN A 125 -13.43 2.15 11.59
CA GLN A 125 -14.67 2.49 12.28
C GLN A 125 -15.89 1.92 11.55
N LYS A 126 -15.93 2.03 10.21
CA LYS A 126 -17.06 1.54 9.39
C LYS A 126 -17.13 0.01 9.39
N LEU A 127 -15.99 -0.67 9.24
CA LEU A 127 -15.93 -2.13 9.35
C LEU A 127 -16.35 -2.62 10.75
N HIS A 128 -15.99 -1.86 11.80
CA HIS A 128 -16.40 -2.20 13.15
C HIS A 128 -17.90 -1.99 13.38
N SER A 129 -18.48 -0.89 12.89
CA SER A 129 -19.91 -0.63 13.08
C SER A 129 -20.80 -1.62 12.33
N GLU A 130 -20.37 -2.10 11.16
CA GLU A 130 -21.20 -2.99 10.34
C GLU A 130 -20.96 -4.47 10.59
N PHE A 131 -19.70 -4.88 10.76
CA PHE A 131 -19.32 -6.30 10.85
C PHE A 131 -18.79 -6.69 12.23
N SER A 132 -18.72 -5.74 13.17
CA SER A 132 -18.06 -5.94 14.47
C SER A 132 -16.57 -6.35 14.35
N ILE A 133 -15.92 -6.06 13.22
CA ILE A 133 -14.50 -6.38 12.99
C ILE A 133 -13.64 -5.14 13.25
N ARG A 134 -12.57 -5.29 14.02
CA ARG A 134 -11.51 -4.28 14.12
C ARG A 134 -10.46 -4.55 13.05
N CYS A 135 -10.47 -3.76 11.99
CA CYS A 135 -9.64 -3.97 10.82
C CYS A 135 -9.21 -2.64 10.20
N ASP A 136 -7.92 -2.39 10.16
CA ASP A 136 -7.29 -1.16 9.66
C ASP A 136 -6.92 -1.22 8.17
N ALA A 137 -6.79 -2.43 7.62
CA ALA A 137 -6.44 -2.66 6.23
C ALA A 137 -7.26 -3.78 5.63
N LEU A 138 -7.64 -3.63 4.37
CA LEU A 138 -8.44 -4.58 3.61
C LEU A 138 -7.78 -4.80 2.24
N ALA A 139 -7.68 -6.03 1.76
CA ALA A 139 -7.25 -6.30 0.39
C ALA A 139 -8.19 -7.28 -0.32
N PHE A 140 -8.31 -7.10 -1.63
CA PHE A 140 -8.97 -8.05 -2.53
C PHE A 140 -7.90 -8.77 -3.32
N ARG A 141 -7.97 -10.10 -3.29
CA ARG A 141 -7.05 -10.94 -4.05
C ARG A 141 -7.53 -11.03 -5.49
N ARG A 142 -6.59 -10.99 -6.43
CA ARG A 142 -6.77 -11.35 -7.83
C ARG A 142 -7.07 -12.85 -7.86
N ASN A 143 -8.29 -13.21 -8.24
CA ASN A 143 -8.61 -14.61 -8.47
C ASN A 143 -7.93 -15.09 -9.74
N SER A 144 -7.23 -16.22 -9.68
CA SER A 144 -6.70 -16.90 -10.87
C SER A 144 -7.80 -17.54 -11.73
N ASP A 145 -8.92 -17.89 -11.10
CA ASP A 145 -9.93 -18.78 -11.70
C ASP A 145 -11.23 -18.06 -12.10
N LEU A 146 -11.37 -16.78 -11.74
CA LEU A 146 -12.53 -15.96 -12.05
C LEU A 146 -12.05 -14.54 -12.37
N ASP A 147 -12.04 -14.20 -13.66
CA ASP A 147 -11.73 -12.88 -14.23
C ASP A 147 -12.65 -11.73 -13.77
N GLU A 148 -13.54 -12.01 -12.81
CA GLU A 148 -14.57 -11.10 -12.33
C GLU A 148 -14.30 -10.67 -10.89
N SER A 149 -13.27 -9.83 -10.70
CA SER A 149 -13.43 -8.78 -9.69
C SER A 149 -14.71 -8.03 -10.06
N PRO A 150 -15.68 -7.88 -9.15
CA PRO A 150 -17.01 -7.43 -9.52
C PRO A 150 -16.91 -6.15 -10.33
N ALA A 151 -17.60 -6.07 -11.47
CA ALA A 151 -17.53 -4.89 -12.33
C ALA A 151 -17.78 -3.59 -11.55
N MET A 152 -18.66 -3.65 -10.54
CA MET A 152 -18.90 -2.56 -9.60
C MET A 152 -17.68 -2.17 -8.75
N LEU A 153 -16.86 -3.12 -8.32
CA LEU A 153 -15.62 -2.83 -7.61
C LEU A 153 -14.62 -2.12 -8.51
N LYS A 154 -14.51 -2.52 -9.79
CA LYS A 154 -13.65 -1.83 -10.77
C LYS A 154 -14.14 -0.41 -11.07
N VAL A 155 -15.44 -0.22 -11.23
CA VAL A 155 -16.06 1.11 -11.41
C VAL A 155 -15.82 1.97 -10.17
N PHE A 156 -16.00 1.42 -8.98
CA PHE A 156 -15.74 2.15 -7.74
C PHE A 156 -14.27 2.53 -7.61
N VAL A 157 -13.36 1.59 -7.83
CA VAL A 157 -11.92 1.85 -7.76
C VAL A 157 -11.49 2.90 -8.80
N SER A 158 -12.14 2.99 -9.95
CA SER A 158 -11.85 4.02 -10.95
C SER A 158 -12.18 5.45 -10.50
N SER A 159 -13.04 5.63 -9.49
CA SER A 159 -13.29 6.93 -8.86
C SER A 159 -12.33 7.24 -7.72
N LEU A 160 -11.48 6.29 -7.35
CA LEU A 160 -10.50 6.43 -6.28
C LEU A 160 -9.18 6.98 -6.76
N LYS A 161 -8.54 7.79 -5.91
CA LYS A 161 -7.16 8.19 -6.10
C LYS A 161 -6.23 7.22 -5.36
N PRO A 162 -5.39 6.45 -6.06
CA PRO A 162 -4.42 5.57 -5.41
C PRO A 162 -3.31 6.39 -4.75
N VAL A 163 -2.65 5.78 -3.77
CA VAL A 163 -1.41 6.31 -3.18
C VAL A 163 -0.37 6.44 -4.29
N ALA A 164 0.20 7.64 -4.42
CA ALA A 164 1.19 7.94 -5.43
C ALA A 164 2.38 8.70 -4.82
N LEU A 165 3.51 8.77 -5.55
CA LEU A 165 4.59 9.68 -5.19
C LEU A 165 4.12 11.12 -5.42
N LYS A 166 4.28 11.97 -4.41
CA LYS A 166 4.03 13.41 -4.54
C LYS A 166 5.19 14.01 -5.33
N ASN A 167 4.97 14.32 -6.60
CA ASN A 167 5.95 15.03 -7.42
C ASN A 167 6.24 16.39 -6.78
N SER A 168 7.48 16.60 -6.34
CA SER A 168 7.94 17.82 -5.67
C SER A 168 8.06 19.03 -6.61
N ASN A 169 7.51 18.98 -7.83
CA ASN A 169 7.74 19.98 -8.88
C ASN A 169 6.69 21.11 -8.94
N SER A 170 5.80 21.24 -7.97
CA SER A 170 4.77 22.29 -7.99
C SER A 170 5.11 23.56 -7.20
N ASP A 171 6.38 23.83 -6.88
CA ASP A 171 6.79 25.08 -6.20
C ASP A 171 8.19 25.61 -6.60
N SER A 172 8.67 25.27 -7.79
CA SER A 172 9.87 25.92 -8.34
C SER A 172 9.60 26.40 -9.76
N SER A 173 9.48 27.71 -9.90
CA SER A 173 9.63 28.45 -11.15
C SER A 173 10.79 27.88 -11.98
N GLN A 174 10.48 27.56 -13.24
CA GLN A 174 11.37 27.38 -14.38
C GLN A 174 12.77 26.78 -14.13
N ALA A 175 12.90 25.48 -14.39
CA ALA A 175 14.04 24.94 -15.14
C ALA A 175 13.62 23.60 -15.78
N THR A 176 13.65 23.53 -17.11
CA THR A 176 13.37 22.32 -17.87
C THR A 176 14.42 21.24 -17.57
N PRO A 177 14.03 20.03 -17.12
CA PRO A 177 14.98 18.94 -16.98
C PRO A 177 15.14 18.23 -18.34
N LYS A 178 16.37 18.22 -18.87
CA LYS A 178 16.78 17.30 -19.94
C LYS A 178 16.53 15.87 -19.46
N GLN A 179 15.63 15.15 -20.14
CA GLN A 179 15.42 13.72 -19.95
C GLN A 179 16.73 12.98 -20.24
N ARG A 180 17.36 12.45 -19.20
CA ARG A 180 18.43 11.46 -19.34
C ARG A 180 17.75 10.11 -19.47
N LEU A 181 17.51 9.68 -20.72
CA LEU A 181 17.14 8.29 -21.01
C LEU A 181 18.19 7.37 -20.37
N LEU A 182 17.76 6.51 -19.44
CA LEU A 182 18.55 5.37 -19.01
C LEU A 182 18.59 4.40 -20.18
N ALA A 183 19.75 4.27 -20.81
CA ALA A 183 20.00 3.25 -21.83
C ALA A 183 19.90 1.87 -21.18
N VAL A 184 18.93 1.08 -21.62
CA VAL A 184 18.85 -0.35 -21.32
C VAL A 184 19.91 -1.04 -22.18
N PRO A 185 20.83 -1.84 -21.61
CA PRO A 185 21.77 -2.60 -22.43
C PRO A 185 21.03 -3.67 -23.23
N ALA A 186 21.29 -3.70 -24.53
CA ALA A 186 20.75 -4.71 -25.44
C ALA A 186 21.27 -6.09 -25.05
N VAL A 187 20.35 -7.03 -24.84
CA VAL A 187 20.66 -8.46 -24.68
C VAL A 187 20.99 -9.02 -26.06
N GLU A 188 22.25 -9.37 -26.28
CA GLU A 188 22.68 -10.10 -27.48
C GLU A 188 22.08 -11.51 -27.48
N THR A 189 21.28 -11.82 -28.50
CA THR A 189 20.77 -13.17 -28.74
C THR A 189 21.84 -14.03 -29.43
N PRO A 190 22.04 -15.29 -29.00
CA PRO A 190 23.02 -16.17 -29.62
C PRO A 190 22.55 -16.67 -30.99
N ASN A 191 23.47 -16.58 -31.95
CA ASN A 191 23.31 -16.92 -33.36
C ASN A 191 23.26 -18.45 -33.57
N VAL A 192 22.06 -19.00 -33.82
CA VAL A 192 21.88 -20.41 -34.17
C VAL A 192 22.22 -20.62 -35.66
N LYS A 193 23.42 -21.15 -35.92
CA LYS A 193 23.83 -21.61 -37.25
C LYS A 193 22.94 -22.77 -37.72
N LYS A 194 22.11 -22.52 -38.75
CA LYS A 194 21.44 -23.58 -39.52
C LYS A 194 22.46 -24.36 -40.34
N LYS A 195 22.61 -25.64 -40.02
CA LYS A 195 23.33 -26.64 -40.83
C LYS A 195 22.35 -27.12 -41.92
N LYS A 196 22.68 -26.89 -43.20
CA LYS A 196 21.94 -27.46 -44.34
C LYS A 196 22.35 -28.92 -44.50
N SER A 197 21.37 -29.81 -44.61
CA SER A 197 21.45 -31.09 -45.31
C SER A 197 20.63 -30.98 -46.59
#